data_AF-A0A3R7X3S3-F1
#
_entry.id   AF-A0A3R7X3S3-F1
#
_cell.length_a   1.000
_cell.length_b   1.000
_cell.length_c   1.000
_cell.angle_alpha   90.00
_cell.angle_beta   90.00
_cell.angle_gamma   90.00
#
_symmetry.space_group_name_H-M   'P 1'
#
loop_
_entity.id
_entity.type
_entity.pdbx_description
1 polymer ?
#
loop_
_entity_poly.entity_id
_entity_poly.type
_entity_poly.pdbx_seq_one_letter_code
_entity_poly.pdbx_strand_id
1 'polypeptide(L)'
;MGRTLEVFDDDKLIPALGFGDSKTGSASCFSLSADGEPCHGFDEVLYRYAQVTPTLQLSGPTNFAPVIEEAIRIVERTRQYHILIIVADGQVSNEKETREAIVAASNYPLSIVMVGVGDGPWDMMEEFDDQLPARRFDNFQFVEYNKVLRLNQRNPEVGFATAALMEIPGTNHSFFHNYMVD
;
A
#
# COMPACT_ATOMS: atom_id res chain seq x y z
N MET A 1 -1.72 6.48 -11.69
CA MET A 1 -1.76 6.10 -10.27
C MET A 1 -1.63 7.33 -9.39
N GLY A 2 -0.45 7.96 -9.29
CA GLY A 2 -0.22 9.10 -8.39
C GLY A 2 -1.25 10.22 -8.50
N ARG A 3 -1.41 10.81 -9.69
CA ARG A 3 -2.41 11.88 -9.96
C ARG A 3 -3.85 11.54 -9.57
N THR A 4 -4.20 10.26 -9.63
CA THR A 4 -5.56 9.77 -9.33
C THR A 4 -5.81 9.70 -7.82
N LEU A 5 -4.77 9.40 -7.04
CA LEU A 5 -4.86 9.22 -5.59
C LEU A 5 -4.46 10.48 -4.82
N GLU A 6 -3.70 11.37 -5.46
CA GLU A 6 -3.27 12.65 -4.90
C GLU A 6 -4.44 13.59 -4.53
N VAL A 7 -5.64 13.35 -5.06
CA VAL A 7 -6.86 14.09 -4.69
C VAL A 7 -7.37 13.74 -3.29
N PHE A 8 -6.90 12.63 -2.71
CA PHE A 8 -7.21 12.20 -1.35
C PHE A 8 -6.10 12.55 -0.34
N ASP A 9 -5.02 13.17 -0.81
CA ASP A 9 -3.90 13.61 0.00
C ASP A 9 -4.04 15.12 0.29
N ASP A 10 -4.38 15.44 1.54
CA ASP A 10 -4.71 16.80 1.98
C ASP A 10 -3.46 17.69 2.12
N ASP A 11 -2.31 17.13 2.51
CA ASP A 11 -1.08 17.89 2.80
C ASP A 11 0.03 17.69 1.75
N LYS A 12 -0.15 16.74 0.84
CA LYS A 12 0.83 16.40 -0.22
C LYS A 12 2.11 15.80 0.35
N LEU A 13 2.13 15.34 1.59
CA LEU A 13 3.27 14.72 2.23
C LEU A 13 3.13 13.20 2.14
N ILE A 14 3.97 12.59 1.32
CA ILE A 14 3.90 11.16 1.00
C ILE A 14 5.12 10.45 1.58
N PRO A 15 4.99 9.74 2.71
CA PRO A 15 6.00 8.78 3.14
C PRO A 15 6.20 7.72 2.05
N ALA A 16 7.40 7.67 1.48
CA ALA A 16 7.74 6.74 0.41
C ALA A 16 8.74 5.70 0.93
N LEU A 17 8.35 4.43 0.90
CA LEU A 17 9.12 3.31 1.46
C LEU A 17 9.50 2.29 0.39
N GLY A 18 10.69 1.73 0.52
CA GLY A 18 11.17 0.57 -0.24
C GLY A 18 11.40 -0.63 0.67
N PHE A 19 11.31 -1.83 0.10
CA PHE A 19 11.48 -3.10 0.80
C PHE A 19 11.95 -4.19 -0.17
N GLY A 20 12.44 -5.32 0.35
CA GLY A 20 12.86 -6.48 -0.45
C GLY A 20 14.23 -6.34 -1.14
N ASP A 21 15.00 -5.30 -0.82
CA ASP A 21 16.39 -5.23 -1.27
C ASP A 21 17.28 -6.16 -0.42
N SER A 22 18.49 -6.44 -0.90
CA SER A 22 19.45 -7.31 -0.18
C SER A 22 19.80 -6.84 1.23
N LYS A 23 19.65 -5.54 1.54
CA LYS A 23 19.93 -4.97 2.86
C LYS A 23 18.76 -5.16 3.82
N THR A 24 17.52 -4.93 3.38
CA THR A 24 16.35 -5.13 4.24
C THR A 24 15.92 -6.59 4.32
N GLY A 25 16.15 -7.36 3.26
CA GLY A 25 15.55 -8.68 3.09
C GLY A 25 14.03 -8.62 3.32
N SER A 26 13.51 -9.59 4.06
CA SER A 26 12.10 -9.68 4.45
C SER A 26 11.76 -9.05 5.80
N ALA A 27 12.73 -8.43 6.48
CA ALA A 27 12.60 -8.05 7.90
C ALA A 27 12.41 -6.54 8.14
N SER A 28 12.70 -5.69 7.16
CA SER A 28 12.60 -4.24 7.31
C SER A 28 12.20 -3.55 6.02
N CYS A 29 11.98 -2.24 6.11
CA CYS A 29 11.83 -1.32 4.99
C CYS A 29 12.78 -0.14 5.16
N PHE A 30 12.94 0.69 4.12
CA PHE A 30 13.74 1.89 4.14
C PHE A 30 12.98 3.07 3.51
N SER A 31 13.30 4.30 3.90
CA SER A 31 12.74 5.49 3.25
C SER A 31 13.45 5.77 1.93
N LEU A 32 12.68 6.08 0.87
CA LEU A 32 13.23 6.60 -0.38
C LEU A 32 13.71 8.04 -0.25
N SER A 33 13.15 8.79 0.70
CA SER A 33 13.57 10.17 0.97
C SER A 33 14.86 10.21 1.76
N ALA A 34 15.61 11.31 1.64
CA ALA A 34 16.73 11.56 2.52
C ALA A 34 16.21 11.84 3.94
N ASP A 35 16.92 11.33 4.95
CA ASP A 35 16.68 11.63 6.37
C ASP A 35 15.34 11.17 6.97
N GLY A 36 14.51 10.44 6.20
CA GLY A 36 13.24 9.89 6.68
C GLY A 36 12.05 10.85 6.59
N GLU A 37 12.23 12.02 5.98
CA GLU A 37 11.15 12.99 5.77
C GLU A 37 10.20 12.54 4.64
N PRO A 38 8.89 12.86 4.70
CA PRO A 38 7.97 12.60 3.60
C PRO A 38 8.37 13.31 2.30
N CYS A 39 8.01 12.73 1.15
CA CYS A 39 8.14 13.38 -0.15
C CYS A 39 7.04 14.43 -0.35
N HIS A 40 7.32 15.53 -1.03
CA HIS A 40 6.35 16.53 -1.44
C HIS A 40 5.68 16.14 -2.77
N GLY A 41 4.58 15.41 -2.66
CA GLY A 41 3.77 14.95 -3.77
C GLY A 41 4.42 13.82 -4.58
N PHE A 42 3.65 13.28 -5.54
CA PHE A 42 4.08 12.12 -6.33
C PHE A 42 5.26 12.41 -7.25
N ASP A 43 5.44 13.65 -7.70
CA ASP A 43 6.58 14.02 -8.55
C ASP A 43 7.91 13.81 -7.80
N GLU A 44 7.96 14.14 -6.51
CA GLU A 44 9.13 13.86 -5.69
C GLU A 44 9.29 12.35 -5.41
N VAL A 45 8.20 11.63 -5.14
CA VAL A 45 8.25 10.16 -4.99
C VAL A 45 8.87 9.50 -6.22
N LEU A 46 8.43 9.90 -7.43
CA LEU A 46 8.96 9.38 -8.69
C LEU A 46 10.42 9.77 -8.91
N TYR A 47 10.78 11.01 -8.58
CA TYR A 47 12.16 11.48 -8.64
C TYR A 47 13.07 10.65 -7.71
N ARG A 48 12.68 10.47 -6.45
CA ARG A 48 13.42 9.68 -5.46
C ARG A 48 13.51 8.21 -5.87
N TYR A 49 12.43 7.61 -6.35
CA TYR A 49 12.43 6.25 -6.89
C TYR A 49 13.45 6.08 -8.02
N ALA A 50 13.48 7.00 -8.98
CA ALA A 50 14.43 6.95 -10.10
C ALA A 50 15.90 7.09 -9.65
N GLN A 51 16.17 7.80 -8.54
CA GLN A 51 17.51 7.93 -7.97
C GLN A 51 17.93 6.71 -7.15
N VAL A 52 17.02 6.15 -6.35
CA VAL A 52 17.34 5.09 -5.39
C VAL A 52 17.39 3.72 -6.07
N THR A 53 16.40 3.38 -6.90
CA THR A 53 16.26 2.03 -7.50
C THR A 53 17.52 1.52 -8.22
N PRO A 54 18.25 2.31 -9.03
CA PRO A 54 19.48 1.86 -9.69
C PRO A 54 20.62 1.48 -8.72
N THR A 55 20.54 1.93 -7.47
CA THR A 55 21.54 1.65 -6.42
C THR A 55 21.21 0.41 -5.58
N LEU A 56 19.98 -0.10 -5.72
CA LEU A 56 19.50 -1.25 -4.97
C LEU A 56 19.91 -2.55 -5.65
N GLN A 57 20.32 -3.51 -4.82
CA GLN A 57 20.40 -4.89 -5.24
C GLN A 57 19.10 -5.58 -4.81
N LEU A 58 18.22 -5.82 -5.79
CA LEU A 58 16.97 -6.53 -5.57
C LEU A 58 17.24 -7.95 -5.04
N SER A 59 16.44 -8.39 -4.08
CA SER A 59 16.54 -9.69 -3.45
C SER A 59 15.13 -10.27 -3.25
N GLY A 60 15.06 -11.38 -2.53
CA GLY A 60 13.87 -11.84 -1.84
C GLY A 60 14.23 -12.30 -0.42
N PRO A 61 13.27 -12.86 0.34
CA PRO A 61 11.87 -13.07 -0.02
C PRO A 61 11.02 -11.80 0.03
N THR A 62 9.86 -11.82 -0.64
CA THR A 62 8.89 -10.71 -0.61
C THR A 62 8.01 -10.83 0.62
N ASN A 63 8.04 -9.81 1.51
CA ASN A 63 7.23 -9.74 2.71
C ASN A 63 6.65 -8.33 2.86
N PHE A 64 5.34 -8.19 2.98
CA PHE A 64 4.70 -6.89 3.17
C PHE A 64 4.59 -6.49 4.64
N ALA A 65 4.81 -7.41 5.59
CA ALA A 65 4.70 -7.11 7.01
C ALA A 65 5.52 -5.88 7.43
N PRO A 66 6.80 -5.71 7.02
CA PRO A 66 7.59 -4.55 7.45
C PRO A 66 7.04 -3.20 6.98
N VAL A 67 6.48 -3.13 5.77
CA VAL A 67 5.89 -1.88 5.26
C VAL A 67 4.51 -1.59 5.84
N ILE A 68 3.73 -2.64 6.13
CA ILE A 68 2.43 -2.50 6.81
C ILE A 68 2.65 -2.03 8.25
N GLU A 69 3.62 -2.61 8.96
CA GLU A 69 3.99 -2.19 10.32
C GLU A 69 4.49 -0.75 10.37
N GLU A 70 5.29 -0.32 9.39
CA GLU A 70 5.72 1.08 9.30
C GLU A 70 4.53 2.02 9.02
N ALA A 71 3.59 1.62 8.17
CA ALA A 71 2.37 2.38 7.94
C ALA A 71 1.52 2.52 9.23
N ILE A 72 1.42 1.46 10.03
CA ILE A 72 0.79 1.53 11.36
C ILE A 72 1.51 2.55 12.24
N ARG A 73 2.84 2.53 12.32
CA ARG A 73 3.63 3.50 13.10
C ARG A 73 3.40 4.94 12.63
N ILE A 74 3.30 5.16 11.33
CA ILE A 74 2.99 6.48 10.75
C ILE A 74 1.58 6.92 11.17
N VAL A 75 0.58 6.04 11.10
CA VAL A 75 -0.79 6.32 11.54
C VAL A 75 -0.85 6.65 13.03
N GLU A 76 -0.13 5.92 13.88
CA GLU A 76 -0.08 6.20 15.33
C GLU A 76 0.54 7.56 15.64
N ARG A 77 1.58 7.96 14.89
CA ARG A 77 2.28 9.24 15.05
C ARG A 77 1.44 10.42 14.56
N THR A 78 0.80 10.27 13.40
CA THR A 78 0.02 11.34 12.73
C THR A 78 -1.39 11.46 13.28
N ARG A 79 -1.96 10.37 13.83
CA ARG A 79 -3.36 10.27 14.26
C ARG A 79 -4.35 10.61 13.13
N GLN A 80 -3.97 10.26 11.91
CA GLN A 80 -4.77 10.51 10.71
C GLN A 80 -5.06 9.21 9.97
N TYR A 81 -6.13 9.23 9.20
CA TYR A 81 -6.45 8.16 8.27
C TYR A 81 -5.43 8.10 7.14
N HIS A 82 -4.93 6.91 6.82
CA HIS A 82 -3.96 6.71 5.74
C HIS A 82 -4.42 5.63 4.76
N ILE A 83 -3.98 5.78 3.51
CA ILE A 83 -4.06 4.74 2.48
C ILE A 83 -2.62 4.32 2.16
N LEU A 84 -2.25 3.10 2.52
CA LEU A 84 -0.99 2.50 2.11
C LEU A 84 -1.15 1.88 0.72
N ILE A 85 -0.34 2.33 -0.25
CA ILE A 85 -0.30 1.76 -1.59
C ILE A 85 0.98 0.92 -1.71
N ILE A 86 0.83 -0.39 -1.87
CA ILE A 86 1.95 -1.32 -2.08
C ILE A 86 2.00 -1.65 -3.57
N VAL A 87 3.13 -1.41 -4.23
CA VAL A 87 3.35 -1.82 -5.64
C VAL A 87 4.36 -2.95 -5.64
N ALA A 88 3.97 -4.14 -6.10
CA ALA A 88 4.85 -5.30 -6.18
C ALA A 88 4.52 -6.21 -7.38
N ASP A 89 5.49 -7.03 -7.78
CA ASP A 89 5.45 -7.79 -9.04
C ASP A 89 5.11 -9.28 -8.90
N GLY A 90 4.79 -9.75 -7.70
CA GLY A 90 4.44 -11.16 -7.51
C GLY A 90 4.24 -11.57 -6.05
N GLN A 91 4.22 -12.90 -5.86
CA GLN A 91 3.82 -13.54 -4.61
C GLN A 91 4.70 -13.17 -3.41
N VAL A 92 4.01 -12.91 -2.31
CA VAL A 92 4.58 -12.86 -0.96
C VAL A 92 5.10 -14.24 -0.60
N SER A 93 6.36 -14.34 -0.18
CA SER A 93 6.94 -15.60 0.29
C SER A 93 6.63 -15.88 1.76
N ASN A 94 6.31 -14.83 2.53
CA ASN A 94 5.97 -14.88 3.96
C ASN A 94 4.48 -14.61 4.18
N GLU A 95 3.63 -15.53 3.70
CA GLU A 95 2.16 -15.41 3.74
C GLU A 95 1.63 -15.13 5.13
N LYS A 96 2.11 -15.89 6.13
CA LYS A 96 1.65 -15.81 7.51
C LYS A 96 1.90 -14.43 8.12
N GLU A 97 3.12 -13.91 7.98
CA GLU A 97 3.48 -12.61 8.54
C GLU A 97 2.71 -11.47 7.87
N THR A 98 2.58 -11.53 6.54
CA THR A 98 1.79 -10.53 5.81
C THR A 98 0.32 -10.57 6.23
N ARG A 99 -0.26 -11.77 6.39
CA ARG A 99 -1.62 -11.95 6.89
C ARG A 99 -1.80 -11.36 8.29
N GLU A 100 -0.90 -11.68 9.21
CA GLU A 100 -0.91 -11.17 10.58
C GLU A 100 -0.80 -9.64 10.60
N ALA A 101 0.05 -9.05 9.75
CA ALA A 101 0.20 -7.61 9.62
C ALA A 101 -1.07 -6.93 9.06
N ILE A 102 -1.73 -7.52 8.05
CA ILE A 102 -3.00 -6.98 7.52
C ILE A 102 -4.10 -7.01 8.60
N VAL A 103 -4.20 -8.13 9.34
CA VAL A 103 -5.15 -8.25 10.45
C VAL A 103 -4.84 -7.21 11.54
N ALA A 104 -3.57 -7.03 11.90
CA ALA A 104 -3.15 -6.03 12.87
C ALA A 104 -3.52 -4.61 12.38
N ALA A 105 -3.28 -4.29 11.11
CA ALA A 105 -3.59 -3.01 10.48
C ALA A 105 -5.09 -2.66 10.55
N SER A 106 -5.99 -3.65 10.57
CA SER A 106 -7.43 -3.41 10.74
C SER A 106 -7.82 -2.80 12.10
N ASN A 107 -6.87 -2.72 13.05
CA ASN A 107 -7.04 -2.01 14.32
C ASN A 107 -6.68 -0.52 14.24
N TYR A 108 -6.34 -0.01 13.06
CA TYR A 108 -5.93 1.38 12.85
C TYR A 108 -6.77 2.01 11.72
N PRO A 109 -6.84 3.35 11.64
CA PRO A 109 -7.43 4.05 10.49
C PRO A 109 -6.52 3.93 9.25
N LEU A 110 -6.36 2.71 8.74
CA LEU A 110 -5.45 2.35 7.66
C LEU A 110 -6.15 1.43 6.66
N SER A 111 -6.27 1.87 5.41
CA SER A 111 -6.58 1.00 4.27
C SER A 111 -5.31 0.67 3.50
N ILE A 112 -5.26 -0.53 2.95
CA ILE A 112 -4.13 -1.05 2.18
C ILE A 112 -4.64 -1.34 0.77
N VAL A 113 -3.96 -0.81 -0.25
CA VAL A 113 -4.20 -1.13 -1.65
C VAL A 113 -2.94 -1.79 -2.20
N MET A 114 -3.00 -3.08 -2.50
CA MET A 114 -1.92 -3.81 -3.15
C MET A 114 -2.14 -3.77 -4.66
N VAL A 115 -1.21 -3.14 -5.38
CA VAL A 115 -1.21 -3.02 -6.83
C VAL A 115 -0.21 -4.03 -7.41
N GLY A 116 -0.76 -5.09 -8.01
CA GLY A 116 0.03 -6.10 -8.71
C GLY A 116 0.46 -5.62 -10.10
N VAL A 117 1.76 -5.58 -10.35
CA VAL A 117 2.33 -5.32 -11.68
C VAL A 117 3.01 -6.57 -12.25
N GLY A 118 3.04 -6.74 -13.57
CA GLY A 118 3.63 -7.94 -14.17
C GLY A 118 2.63 -9.09 -14.36
N ASP A 119 3.13 -10.32 -14.38
CA ASP A 119 2.41 -11.50 -14.89
C ASP A 119 1.79 -12.40 -13.79
N GLY A 120 2.04 -12.10 -12.51
CA GLY A 120 1.55 -12.90 -11.39
C GLY A 120 2.38 -14.18 -11.15
N PRO A 121 1.81 -15.23 -10.52
CA PRO A 121 0.39 -15.45 -10.21
C PRO A 121 -0.17 -14.56 -9.08
N TRP A 122 -1.50 -14.37 -9.06
CA TRP A 122 -2.19 -13.44 -8.14
C TRP A 122 -3.14 -14.11 -7.14
N ASP A 123 -3.30 -15.44 -7.19
CA ASP A 123 -4.32 -16.17 -6.41
C ASP A 123 -4.26 -15.87 -4.90
N MET A 124 -3.06 -15.71 -4.36
CA MET A 124 -2.85 -15.38 -2.95
C MET A 124 -3.32 -13.97 -2.59
N MET A 125 -3.14 -13.01 -3.49
CA MET A 125 -3.61 -11.64 -3.26
C MET A 125 -5.14 -11.58 -3.34
N GLU A 126 -5.74 -12.38 -4.22
CA GLU A 126 -7.20 -12.57 -4.27
C GLU A 126 -7.72 -13.24 -2.97
N GLU A 127 -6.99 -14.20 -2.38
CA GLU A 127 -7.34 -14.77 -1.07
C GLU A 127 -7.29 -13.72 0.06
N PHE A 128 -6.30 -12.83 0.06
CA PHE A 128 -6.19 -11.77 1.07
C PHE A 128 -7.28 -10.70 0.94
N ASP A 129 -7.79 -10.46 -0.27
CA ASP A 129 -8.96 -9.60 -0.54
C ASP A 129 -10.21 -10.16 0.17
N ASP A 130 -10.53 -11.44 -0.10
CA ASP A 130 -11.83 -12.01 0.24
C ASP A 130 -11.89 -12.77 1.58
N GLN A 131 -10.76 -13.28 2.10
CA GLN A 131 -10.76 -14.39 3.07
C GLN A 131 -9.83 -14.20 4.27
N LEU A 132 -9.84 -13.03 4.92
CA LEU A 132 -9.10 -12.80 6.17
C LEU A 132 -9.99 -12.91 7.43
N PRO A 133 -10.08 -14.10 8.07
CA PRO A 133 -10.98 -14.37 9.20
C PRO A 133 -10.40 -13.85 10.52
N ALA A 134 -10.25 -12.54 10.67
CA ALA A 134 -9.94 -11.88 11.97
C ALA A 134 -9.93 -10.33 11.90
N ARG A 135 -10.06 -9.72 10.72
CA ARG A 135 -9.99 -8.26 10.58
C ARG A 135 -11.24 -7.57 11.14
N ARG A 136 -11.05 -6.41 11.78
CA ARG A 136 -12.16 -5.60 12.35
C ARG A 136 -13.08 -5.01 11.29
N PHE A 137 -12.53 -4.73 10.12
CA PHE A 137 -13.23 -4.26 8.93
C PHE A 137 -12.42 -4.67 7.70
N ASP A 138 -13.03 -4.56 6.53
CA ASP A 138 -12.34 -4.78 5.26
C ASP A 138 -11.36 -3.64 4.98
N ASN A 139 -10.05 -3.94 5.06
CA ASN A 139 -8.99 -2.95 5.00
C ASN A 139 -7.93 -3.23 3.93
N PHE A 140 -8.14 -4.22 3.06
CA PHE A 140 -7.14 -4.63 2.08
C PHE A 140 -7.83 -4.87 0.73
N GLN A 141 -7.42 -4.09 -0.28
CA GLN A 141 -7.86 -4.22 -1.66
C GLN A 141 -6.71 -4.66 -2.56
N PHE A 142 -6.89 -5.72 -3.34
CA PHE A 142 -5.99 -6.10 -4.42
C PHE A 142 -6.42 -5.50 -5.77
N VAL A 143 -5.46 -4.97 -6.54
CA VAL A 143 -5.66 -4.44 -7.89
C VAL A 143 -4.62 -5.00 -8.85
N GLU A 144 -5.05 -5.89 -9.74
CA GLU A 144 -4.21 -6.35 -10.85
C GLU A 144 -4.11 -5.27 -11.94
N TYR A 145 -3.00 -4.51 -11.94
CA TYR A 145 -2.85 -3.31 -12.77
C TYR A 145 -2.98 -3.60 -14.26
N ASN A 146 -2.32 -4.63 -14.75
CA ASN A 146 -2.32 -5.00 -16.17
C ASN A 146 -3.73 -5.38 -16.65
N LYS A 147 -4.51 -6.09 -15.84
CA LYS A 147 -5.90 -6.45 -16.14
C LYS A 147 -6.80 -5.21 -16.16
N VAL A 148 -6.67 -4.32 -15.18
CA VAL A 148 -7.43 -3.06 -15.13
C VAL A 148 -7.20 -2.22 -16.39
N LEU A 149 -5.94 -2.05 -16.81
CA LEU A 149 -5.62 -1.30 -18.02
C LEU A 149 -6.23 -1.94 -19.28
N ARG A 150 -6.17 -3.27 -19.40
CA ARG A 150 -6.75 -4.01 -20.54
C ARG A 150 -8.26 -3.87 -20.62
N LEU A 151 -8.95 -3.84 -19.48
CA LEU A 151 -10.42 -3.71 -19.40
C LEU A 151 -10.89 -2.26 -19.59
N ASN A 152 -10.07 -1.27 -19.26
CA ASN A 152 -10.43 0.14 -19.24
C ASN A 152 -9.70 0.99 -20.29
N GLN A 153 -9.52 0.47 -21.51
CA GLN A 153 -8.72 1.12 -22.57
C GLN A 153 -9.12 2.56 -22.89
N ARG A 154 -10.40 2.90 -22.73
CA ARG A 154 -10.91 4.26 -23.00
C ARG A 154 -10.55 5.24 -21.89
N ASN A 155 -10.57 4.80 -20.64
CA ASN A 155 -10.35 5.64 -19.45
C ASN A 155 -9.57 4.85 -18.39
N PRO A 156 -8.28 4.53 -18.63
CA PRO A 156 -7.50 3.65 -17.77
C PRO A 156 -7.32 4.21 -16.36
N GLU A 157 -7.19 5.54 -16.23
CA GLU A 157 -7.06 6.22 -14.94
C GLU A 157 -8.31 6.06 -14.08
N VAL A 158 -9.49 6.23 -14.68
CA VAL A 158 -10.78 6.05 -13.98
C VAL A 158 -10.99 4.60 -13.60
N GLY A 159 -10.64 3.67 -14.50
CA GLY A 159 -10.69 2.24 -14.21
C GLY A 159 -9.82 1.87 -13.00
N PHE A 160 -8.59 2.39 -12.96
CA PHE A 160 -7.68 2.20 -11.82
C PHE A 160 -8.21 2.86 -10.55
N ALA A 161 -8.69 4.10 -10.61
CA ALA A 161 -9.29 4.78 -9.46
C ALA A 161 -10.42 3.95 -8.86
N THR A 162 -11.32 3.47 -9.72
CA THR A 162 -12.51 2.72 -9.30
C THR A 162 -12.11 1.41 -8.63
N ALA A 163 -11.15 0.68 -9.21
CA ALA A 163 -10.67 -0.57 -8.64
C ALA A 163 -9.95 -0.36 -7.30
N ALA A 164 -9.08 0.65 -7.20
CA ALA A 164 -8.29 0.93 -6.00
C ALA A 164 -9.11 1.45 -4.82
N LEU A 165 -10.23 2.12 -5.10
CA LEU A 165 -11.05 2.79 -4.08
C LEU A 165 -12.31 1.99 -3.69
N MET A 166 -12.52 0.82 -4.28
CA MET A 166 -13.76 0.05 -4.15
C MET A 166 -14.06 -0.36 -2.70
N GLU A 167 -13.02 -0.73 -1.93
CA GLU A 167 -13.14 -1.19 -0.54
C GLU A 167 -12.63 -0.18 0.49
N ILE A 168 -12.12 0.97 0.03
CA ILE A 168 -11.77 2.05 0.94
C ILE A 168 -13.08 2.54 1.58
N PRO A 169 -13.24 2.50 2.92
CA PRO A 169 -14.49 2.83 3.56
C PRO A 169 -14.89 4.27 3.22
N GLY A 170 -15.74 4.43 2.21
CA GLY A 170 -16.12 5.75 1.72
C GLY A 170 -16.85 6.50 2.82
N THR A 171 -16.17 7.42 3.51
CA THR A 171 -16.77 8.31 4.54
C THR A 171 -17.73 7.57 5.49
N ASN A 172 -17.46 6.30 5.81
CA ASN A 172 -18.35 5.54 6.67
C ASN A 172 -18.23 6.10 8.08
N HIS A 173 -19.21 6.92 8.47
CA HIS A 173 -19.24 7.69 9.71
C HIS A 173 -18.93 6.83 10.95
N SER A 174 -19.32 5.55 10.92
CA SER A 174 -19.07 4.56 11.98
C SER A 174 -17.59 4.19 12.14
N PHE A 175 -16.82 4.17 11.03
CA PHE A 175 -15.38 3.92 11.07
C PHE A 175 -14.64 5.12 11.67
N PHE A 176 -14.91 6.31 11.16
CA PHE A 176 -14.28 7.54 11.68
C PHE A 176 -14.68 7.83 13.14
N HIS A 177 -15.93 7.53 13.54
CA HIS A 177 -16.36 7.71 14.93
C HIS A 177 -15.66 6.77 15.92
N ASN A 178 -15.39 5.52 15.53
CA ASN A 178 -14.75 4.54 16.41
C ASN A 178 -13.22 4.67 16.53
N TYR A 179 -12.57 5.44 15.65
CA TYR A 179 -11.09 5.51 15.58
C TYR A 179 -10.50 6.92 15.59
N MET A 180 -11.29 7.97 15.35
CA MET A 180 -10.82 9.37 15.27
C MET A 180 -11.51 10.29 16.30
N VAL A 181 -12.45 9.77 17.09
CA VAL A 181 -13.18 10.53 18.12
C VAL A 181 -12.94 9.87 19.48
N ASP A 182 -11.73 10.06 20.00
CA ASP A 182 -11.41 10.04 21.44
C ASP A 182 -10.19 10.95 21.69
#